data_AF-A7TBV7-F1
#
_entry.id   AF-A7TBV7-F1
#
_cell.length_a   1.000
_cell.length_b   1.000
_cell.length_c   1.000
_cell.angle_alpha   90.00
_cell.angle_beta   90.00
_cell.angle_gamma   90.00
#
_symmetry.space_group_name_H-M   'P 1'
#
loop_
_entity.id
_entity.type
_entity.pdbx_description
1 polymer ?
#
loop_
_entity_poly.entity_id
_entity_poly.type
_entity_poly.pdbx_seq_one_letter_code
_entity_poly.pdbx_strand_id
1 'polypeptide(L)'
;MAPEVIACDEQPDATYDNRCDMWSIGITAIEMAESQPPLCDMHPMRALFLIPRSDPPKLKSKKSWSKRFHHFVNTCLIKDYQHRPTADQLLQ
;
A
#
# COMPACT_ATOMS: atom_id res chain seq x y z
N MET A 1 -6.01 -0.81 -4.10
CA MET A 1 -6.04 0.63 -4.48
C MET A 1 -5.31 1.43 -3.41
N ALA A 2 -4.58 2.47 -3.82
CA ALA A 2 -3.91 3.38 -2.90
C ALA A 2 -4.92 4.35 -2.26
N PRO A 3 -4.68 4.85 -1.02
CA PRO A 3 -5.61 5.74 -0.32
C PRO A 3 -6.02 6.97 -1.12
N GLU A 4 -5.07 7.60 -1.82
CA GLU A 4 -5.29 8.80 -2.62
C GLU A 4 -6.20 8.56 -3.84
N VAL A 5 -6.15 7.36 -4.42
CA VAL A 5 -7.03 6.98 -5.55
C VAL A 5 -8.46 6.76 -5.06
N ILE A 6 -8.62 6.17 -3.88
CA ILE A 6 -9.93 5.99 -3.24
C ILE A 6 -10.54 7.35 -2.88
N ALA A 7 -9.71 8.30 -2.43
CA ALA A 7 -10.16 9.63 -2.06
C ALA A 7 -10.75 10.42 -3.25
N CYS A 8 -10.34 10.16 -4.49
CA CYS A 8 -10.92 10.82 -5.67
C CYS A 8 -12.42 10.54 -5.86
N ASP A 9 -12.94 9.42 -5.34
CA ASP A 9 -14.38 9.13 -5.38
C ASP A 9 -15.17 10.00 -4.36
N GLU A 10 -14.52 10.45 -3.28
CA GLU A 10 -15.15 11.22 -2.19
C GLU A 10 -14.84 12.73 -2.26
N GLN A 11 -13.70 13.11 -2.85
CA GLN A 11 -13.15 14.48 -2.82
C GLN A 11 -12.83 14.97 -4.24
N PRO A 12 -13.59 15.97 -4.77
CA PRO A 12 -13.40 16.48 -6.13
C PRO A 12 -12.00 17.05 -6.40
N ASP A 13 -11.33 17.56 -5.36
CA ASP A 13 -10.00 18.18 -5.46
C ASP A 13 -8.86 17.18 -5.21
N ALA A 14 -9.18 15.93 -4.84
CA ALA A 14 -8.15 14.92 -4.62
C ALA A 14 -7.50 14.53 -5.94
N THR A 15 -6.17 14.52 -5.93
CA THR A 15 -5.33 14.13 -7.07
C THR A 15 -4.34 13.08 -6.63
N TYR A 16 -3.90 12.26 -7.58
CA TYR A 16 -2.85 11.28 -7.40
C TYR A 16 -1.87 11.35 -8.57
N ASP A 17 -0.66 10.85 -8.35
CA ASP A 17 0.34 10.66 -9.40
C ASP A 17 0.68 9.16 -9.54
N ASN A 18 1.71 8.86 -10.34
CA ASN A 18 2.18 7.49 -10.57
C ASN A 18 2.70 6.78 -9.31
N ARG A 19 2.83 7.46 -8.16
CA ARG A 19 3.23 6.80 -6.91
C ARG A 19 2.11 5.93 -6.34
N CYS A 20 0.87 6.06 -6.81
CA CYS A 20 -0.21 5.13 -6.49
C CYS A 20 0.15 3.68 -6.90
N ASP A 21 0.96 3.51 -7.94
CA ASP A 21 1.48 2.21 -8.35
C ASP A 21 2.46 1.63 -7.34
N MET A 22 3.25 2.47 -6.66
CA MET A 22 4.20 2.01 -5.64
C MET A 22 3.49 1.40 -4.43
N TRP A 23 2.34 1.96 -4.07
CA TRP A 23 1.46 1.32 -3.08
C TRP A 23 0.97 -0.04 -3.55
N SER A 24 0.49 -0.11 -4.80
CA SER A 24 0.01 -1.37 -5.38
C SER A 24 1.13 -2.43 -5.41
N ILE A 25 2.36 -2.05 -5.75
CA ILE A 25 3.55 -2.91 -5.65
C ILE A 25 3.76 -3.40 -4.21
N GLY A 26 3.65 -2.52 -3.21
CA GLY A 26 3.76 -2.91 -1.79
C GLY A 26 2.70 -3.94 -1.37
N ILE A 27 1.47 -3.79 -1.86
CA ILE A 27 0.37 -4.74 -1.62
C ILE A 27 0.64 -6.07 -2.33
N THR A 28 1.02 -6.04 -3.61
CA THR A 28 1.37 -7.25 -4.38
C THR A 28 2.58 -7.96 -3.77
N ALA A 29 3.55 -7.24 -3.22
CA ALA A 29 4.67 -7.84 -2.50
C ALA A 29 4.21 -8.59 -1.24
N ILE A 30 3.26 -8.05 -0.47
CA ILE A 30 2.64 -8.78 0.65
C ILE A 30 1.88 -10.00 0.13
N GLU A 31 1.10 -9.86 -0.95
CA GLU A 31 0.35 -10.96 -1.54
C GLU A 31 1.27 -12.11 -2.00
N MET A 32 2.40 -11.81 -2.64
CA MET A 32 3.39 -12.82 -3.01
C MET A 32 4.01 -13.51 -1.79
N ALA A 33 4.16 -12.79 -0.68
CA ALA A 33 4.75 -13.32 0.56
C ALA A 33 3.76 -14.13 1.41
N GLU A 34 2.48 -13.74 1.42
CA GLU A 34 1.45 -14.30 2.31
C GLU A 34 0.31 -14.99 1.55
N SER A 35 0.47 -15.17 0.24
CA SER A 35 -0.49 -15.76 -0.71
C SER A 35 -1.80 -14.98 -0.89
N GLN A 36 -2.02 -13.90 -0.15
CA GLN A 36 -3.23 -13.09 -0.19
C GLN A 36 -2.93 -11.63 0.15
N PRO A 37 -3.63 -10.66 -0.46
CA PRO A 37 -3.48 -9.26 -0.09
C PRO A 37 -4.15 -8.98 1.27
N PRO A 38 -3.77 -7.88 1.95
CA PRO A 38 -4.45 -7.43 3.16
C PRO A 38 -5.95 -7.21 2.90
N LEU A 39 -6.79 -7.55 3.88
CA LEU A 39 -8.26 -7.37 3.85
C LEU A 39 -9.01 -8.19 2.77
N CYS A 40 -8.38 -9.22 2.18
CA CYS A 40 -8.98 -10.04 1.12
C CYS A 40 -10.29 -10.75 1.51
N ASP A 41 -10.46 -11.13 2.78
CA ASP A 41 -11.68 -11.79 3.29
C ASP A 41 -12.87 -10.83 3.48
N MET A 42 -12.67 -9.52 3.24
CA MET A 42 -13.68 -8.50 3.49
C MET A 42 -14.44 -8.14 2.21
N HIS A 43 -15.71 -7.76 2.34
CA HIS A 43 -16.47 -7.21 1.23
C HIS A 43 -15.75 -5.99 0.63
N PRO A 44 -15.63 -5.84 -0.71
CA PRO A 44 -14.81 -4.80 -1.34
C PRO A 44 -15.11 -3.38 -0.85
N MET A 45 -16.39 -3.02 -0.69
CA MET A 45 -16.79 -1.71 -0.15
C MET A 45 -16.26 -1.47 1.28
N ARG A 46 -16.20 -2.51 2.12
CA ARG A 46 -15.67 -2.40 3.47
C ARG A 46 -14.14 -2.25 3.46
N ALA A 47 -13.45 -2.92 2.53
CA ALA A 47 -12.02 -2.74 2.35
C ALA A 47 -11.69 -1.32 1.89
N LEU A 48 -12.43 -0.76 0.92
CA LEU A 48 -12.28 0.62 0.46
C LEU A 48 -12.43 1.64 1.59
N PHE A 49 -13.39 1.43 2.49
CA PHE A 49 -13.58 2.28 3.66
C PHE A 49 -12.40 2.22 4.66
N LEU A 50 -11.80 1.03 4.83
CA LEU A 50 -10.73 0.79 5.81
C LEU A 50 -9.35 1.24 5.33
N ILE A 51 -9.02 1.07 4.05
CA ILE A 51 -7.69 1.42 3.49
C ILE A 51 -7.21 2.84 3.90
N PRO A 52 -7.99 3.92 3.73
CA PRO A 52 -7.54 5.26 4.13
C PRO A 52 -7.57 5.50 5.65
N ARG A 53 -8.26 4.68 6.43
CA ARG A 53 -8.47 4.88 7.89
C ARG A 53 -7.55 4.02 8.77
N SER A 54 -7.18 2.84 8.30
CA SER A 54 -6.30 1.92 9.00
C SER A 54 -4.83 2.31 8.88
N ASP A 55 -4.00 1.74 9.74
CA ASP A 55 -2.55 1.80 9.60
C ASP A 55 -2.10 1.11 8.29
N PRO A 56 -0.96 1.52 7.71
CA PRO A 56 -0.37 0.81 6.58
C PRO A 56 -0.23 -0.69 6.86
N PRO A 57 -0.61 -1.56 5.90
CA PRO A 57 -0.38 -2.98 6.03
C PRO A 57 1.10 -3.30 6.24
N LYS A 58 1.38 -4.36 6.99
CA LYS A 58 2.74 -4.85 7.26
C LYS A 58 2.73 -6.37 7.13
N LEU A 59 3.87 -6.94 6.78
CA LEU A 59 4.07 -8.39 6.83
C LEU A 59 3.80 -8.90 8.26
N LYS A 60 2.97 -9.93 8.40
CA LYS A 60 2.50 -10.50 9.69
C LYS A 60 3.66 -11.04 10.52
N SER A 61 4.58 -11.75 9.88
CA SER A 61 5.74 -12.35 10.55
C SER A 61 6.97 -11.47 10.44
N LYS A 62 7.47 -10.98 11.59
CA LYS A 62 8.73 -10.23 11.68
C LYS A 62 9.99 -11.09 11.54
N LYS A 63 9.85 -12.42 11.65
CA LYS A 63 10.98 -13.36 11.64
C LYS A 63 11.10 -14.12 10.32
N SER A 64 10.02 -14.22 9.55
CA SER A 64 9.99 -14.98 8.30
C SER A 64 10.65 -14.24 7.14
N TRP A 65 10.88 -12.94 7.26
CA TRP A 65 11.32 -12.08 6.17
C TRP A 65 12.53 -11.24 6.54
N SER A 66 13.33 -10.89 5.53
CA SER A 66 14.51 -10.06 5.74
C SER A 66 14.12 -8.64 6.17
N LYS A 67 14.99 -7.99 6.95
CA LYS A 67 14.82 -6.57 7.32
C LYS A 67 14.69 -5.68 6.09
N ARG A 68 15.42 -5.99 5.00
CA ARG A 68 15.35 -5.29 3.73
C ARG A 68 13.96 -5.41 3.10
N PHE A 69 13.34 -6.59 3.15
CA PHE A 69 12.00 -6.78 2.60
C PHE A 69 10.93 -6.04 3.42
N HIS A 70 11.02 -6.10 4.75
CA HIS A 70 10.17 -5.27 5.61
C HIS A 70 10.32 -3.78 5.32
N HIS A 71 11.55 -3.30 5.13
CA HIS A 71 11.81 -1.91 4.78
C HIS A 71 11.18 -1.55 3.42
N PHE A 72 11.41 -2.36 2.39
CA PHE A 72 10.82 -2.17 1.06
C PHE A 72 9.29 -2.05 1.11
N VAL A 73 8.61 -2.98 1.79
CA VAL A 73 7.14 -2.96 1.95
C VAL A 73 6.68 -1.70 2.68
N ASN A 74 7.33 -1.33 3.80
CA ASN A 74 6.97 -0.13 4.56
C ASN A 74 7.16 1.15 3.74
N THR A 75 8.21 1.21 2.93
CA THR A 75 8.52 2.33 2.05
C THR A 75 7.49 2.46 0.92
N CYS A 76 7.04 1.34 0.35
CA CYS A 76 5.97 1.33 -0.65
C CYS A 76 4.61 1.76 -0.06
N LEU A 77 4.34 1.38 1.19
CA LEU A 77 3.04 1.56 1.85
C LEU A 77 2.96 2.85 2.70
N ILE A 78 3.68 3.90 2.31
CA ILE A 78 3.50 5.23 2.89
C ILE A 78 2.14 5.79 2.39
N LYS A 79 1.22 6.08 3.31
CA LYS A 79 -0.15 6.54 2.97
C LYS A 79 -0.14 7.89 2.27
N ASP A 80 0.66 8.82 2.74
CA ASP A 80 0.86 10.10 2.07
C ASP A 80 1.75 9.90 0.83
N TYR A 81 1.14 9.94 -0.35
CA TYR A 81 1.83 9.67 -1.61
C TYR A 81 2.93 10.70 -1.90
N GLN A 82 2.86 11.92 -1.34
CA GLN A 82 3.91 12.93 -1.52
C GLN A 82 5.24 12.52 -0.87
N HIS A 83 5.16 11.74 0.21
CA HIS A 83 6.29 11.17 0.93
C HIS A 83 6.67 9.76 0.43
N ARG A 84 5.83 9.15 -0.41
CA ARG A 84 6.12 7.86 -1.03
C ARG A 84 7.19 8.04 -2.11
N PRO A 85 8.22 7.18 -2.19
CA PRO A 85 9.24 7.32 -3.22
C PRO A 85 8.70 6.99 -4.61
N THR A 86 9.42 7.47 -5.62
CA THR A 86 9.18 7.08 -7.02
C THR A 86 9.77 5.71 -7.33
N ALA A 87 9.42 5.15 -8.49
CA ALA A 87 9.98 3.89 -8.96
C ALA A 87 11.52 3.93 -9.04
N ASP A 88 12.10 5.02 -9.58
CA ASP A 88 13.55 5.17 -9.68
C ASP A 88 14.24 5.18 -8.31
N GLN A 89 13.60 5.77 -7.30
CA GLN A 89 14.11 5.79 -5.93
C GLN A 89 14.03 4.42 -5.26
N LEU A 90 13.01 3.61 -5.55
CA LEU A 90 12.88 2.25 -5.03
C LEU A 90 13.86 1.25 -5.66
N LEU A 91 14.40 1.55 -6.84
CA LEU A 91 15.37 0.70 -7.53
C LEU A 91 16.80 0.81 -6.96
N GLN A 92 17.07 1.83 -6.13
CA GLN A 92 18.36 2.02 -5.45
C GLN A 92 18.44 1.21 -4.14
#